data_AF-A0A518CHG6-F1
#
_entry.id   AF-A0A518CHG6-F1
#
_cell.length_a   1.000
_cell.length_b   1.000
_cell.length_c   1.000
_cell.angle_alpha   90.00
_cell.angle_beta   90.00
_cell.angle_gamma   90.00
#
_symmetry.space_group_name_H-M   'P 1'
#
loop_
_entity.id
_entity.type
_entity.pdbx_description
1 polymer ?
#
loop_
_entity_poly.entity_id
_entity_poly.type
_entity_poly.pdbx_seq_one_letter_code
_entity_poly.pdbx_strand_id
1 'polypeptide(L)'
;MNFIHSIHYRSSLLYSGLLLGLLTCSSTLIAGPSTQDPTQLYEVRDEEMSQYYWERSRDAIDIILMVTKKIEDARAIGDISVVSPREVSEAYVMVEELTFCAGKLGQFGEPCARHFLLVSSDAKGTLLRFIRDYLEIPNVKDQLYSEQTQSRLKKVVKEQASKVKKLQAMIKRQEWRDLDETIHGIYLEVWRYLCWYPDEKVEDPVLKQIFELRPEYNEEINEWFRQEADEILTQLSEQHTPAFPSVLQSMNDSLVNIEQNGRVVWDNSEVTGPEWVELFTERIKQAQVEALKYVGIQVSHLSSNPQIKTSLEIMMKSQRQFMATAIEGIAQAIQKDAVRVSGIEAETLYREYLGALTGLLALIEDQELVAPIEPAMQELAAKSESFTKDVATYSDVTGDLLRWRERKATAQVARARTLETQEEYISLSELFKSEKIGKQERTRGEDIDVELRTWIDELRFIDEEFISKPVYVDDLVLSEQRQRLLSPVREHYCATVEMPKAASTELSYLMTDLQANASDSFPLSIKAQLAIYRALHYDFYQVGGELTEVEFESRITQFARSSPSDLARERLFQFEERINPESFRVRNATIGHIKPHWVRHQYFFSHSN
;
A
#
# COMPACT_ATOMS: atom_id res chain seq x y z
N MET A 1 -30.76 19.35 -54.44
CA MET A 1 -32.21 19.67 -54.49
C MET A 1 -32.83 18.96 -53.30
N ASN A 2 -33.21 19.74 -52.27
CA ASN A 2 -33.97 19.40 -51.04
C ASN A 2 -33.36 18.39 -50.04
N PHE A 3 -33.41 18.52 -48.70
CA PHE A 3 -33.93 19.52 -47.74
C PHE A 3 -33.40 19.12 -46.31
N ILE A 4 -32.88 20.10 -45.54
CA ILE A 4 -33.04 20.40 -44.08
C ILE A 4 -32.87 19.33 -42.98
N HIS A 5 -31.93 19.58 -42.02
CA HIS A 5 -32.11 19.84 -40.55
C HIS A 5 -30.72 19.84 -39.86
N SER A 6 -30.10 20.99 -39.54
CA SER A 6 -30.06 21.66 -38.21
C SER A 6 -30.31 20.72 -37.02
N ILE A 7 -29.42 20.63 -36.03
CA ILE A 7 -29.40 21.47 -34.82
C ILE A 7 -28.07 21.30 -34.05
N HIS A 8 -27.64 22.41 -33.44
CA HIS A 8 -26.59 22.64 -32.42
C HIS A 8 -26.30 21.49 -31.44
N TYR A 9 -25.08 21.34 -30.89
CA TYR A 9 -24.58 22.04 -29.70
C TYR A 9 -23.05 21.83 -29.61
N ARG A 10 -22.20 22.86 -29.54
CA ARG A 10 -21.71 23.48 -28.29
C ARG A 10 -21.42 22.46 -27.17
N SER A 11 -20.24 21.84 -27.22
CA SER A 11 -19.58 21.22 -26.05
C SER A 11 -18.07 21.01 -26.27
N SER A 12 -17.42 21.84 -27.10
CA SER A 12 -15.97 21.78 -27.36
C SER A 12 -15.13 22.70 -26.44
N LEU A 13 -15.62 23.00 -25.23
CA LEU A 13 -14.92 23.88 -24.27
C LEU A 13 -15.12 23.47 -22.78
N LEU A 14 -15.45 22.20 -22.52
CA LEU A 14 -15.59 21.64 -21.16
C LEU A 14 -14.87 20.30 -20.94
N TYR A 15 -14.04 19.85 -21.88
CA TYR A 15 -13.30 18.57 -21.77
C TYR A 15 -11.78 18.73 -21.56
N SER A 16 -11.29 19.95 -21.35
CA SER A 16 -9.88 20.24 -21.10
C SER A 16 -9.58 20.72 -19.67
N GLY A 17 -10.54 20.63 -18.75
CA GLY A 17 -10.42 21.05 -17.34
C GLY A 17 -10.39 19.90 -16.32
N LEU A 18 -10.56 18.65 -16.73
CA LEU A 18 -10.65 17.48 -15.82
C LEU A 18 -9.64 16.37 -16.11
N LEU A 19 -8.80 16.55 -17.14
CA LEU A 19 -7.70 15.65 -17.51
C LEU A 19 -6.31 16.23 -17.19
N LEU A 20 -6.26 17.42 -16.57
CA LEU A 20 -5.03 18.11 -16.17
C LEU A 20 -4.74 18.07 -14.67
N GLY A 21 -5.66 17.53 -13.85
CA GLY A 21 -5.42 17.28 -12.42
C GLY A 21 -4.75 15.93 -12.11
N LEU A 22 -4.68 15.01 -13.07
CA LEU A 22 -4.14 13.65 -12.86
C LEU A 22 -2.88 13.32 -13.68
N LEU A 23 -2.34 14.28 -14.44
CA LEU A 23 -1.18 14.05 -15.32
C LEU A 23 -0.06 15.10 -15.19
N THR A 24 -0.01 15.88 -14.11
CA THR A 24 1.12 16.81 -13.84
C THR A 24 1.81 16.61 -12.49
N CYS A 25 1.70 15.42 -11.89
CA CYS A 25 2.75 14.96 -10.98
C CYS A 25 3.86 14.32 -11.81
N SER A 26 4.72 15.16 -12.39
CA SER A 26 6.09 14.74 -12.68
C SER A 26 6.68 14.21 -11.38
N SER A 27 6.80 12.89 -11.32
CA SER A 27 7.31 12.06 -10.24
C SER A 27 8.74 12.42 -9.88
N THR A 28 8.92 13.43 -9.02
CA THR A 28 9.81 13.18 -7.89
C THR A 28 9.01 12.29 -6.94
N LEU A 29 9.30 10.98 -6.96
CA LEU A 29 8.94 10.07 -5.88
C LEU A 29 9.45 10.69 -4.58
N ILE A 30 8.61 11.43 -3.88
CA ILE A 30 8.88 11.76 -2.49
C ILE A 30 8.39 10.52 -1.74
N ALA A 31 9.34 9.68 -1.36
CA ALA A 31 9.15 8.46 -0.60
C ALA A 31 8.35 8.71 0.70
N GLY A 32 7.83 7.67 1.33
CA GLY A 32 7.51 7.78 2.76
C GLY A 32 8.78 7.90 3.60
N PRO A 33 8.67 7.90 4.94
CA PRO A 33 9.85 7.85 5.82
C PRO A 33 10.77 6.68 5.44
N SER A 34 12.07 6.93 5.33
CA SER A 34 13.05 5.90 4.97
C SER A 34 14.28 5.91 5.88
N THR A 35 15.15 4.91 5.77
CA THR A 35 16.43 4.92 6.50
C THR A 35 17.32 6.07 6.07
N GLN A 36 17.17 6.61 4.84
CA GLN A 36 17.90 7.77 4.35
C GLN A 36 17.32 9.10 4.85
N ASP A 37 15.98 9.19 4.98
CA ASP A 37 15.30 10.31 5.64
C ASP A 37 14.24 9.80 6.62
N PRO A 38 14.63 9.46 7.86
CA PRO A 38 13.69 8.95 8.86
C PRO A 38 12.63 9.98 9.27
N THR A 39 12.89 11.27 9.04
CA THR A 39 12.04 12.38 9.46
C THR A 39 10.96 12.75 8.44
N GLN A 40 11.07 12.22 7.22
CA GLN A 40 10.07 12.37 6.19
C GLN A 40 8.71 11.84 6.66
N LEU A 41 7.64 12.56 6.33
CA LEU A 41 6.29 12.19 6.75
C LEU A 41 5.62 11.36 5.65
N TYR A 42 4.72 10.45 6.04
CA TYR A 42 3.83 9.84 5.05
C TYR A 42 3.04 10.92 4.34
N GLU A 43 2.87 10.76 3.04
CA GLU A 43 1.85 11.49 2.31
C GLU A 43 0.47 10.97 2.69
N VAL A 44 -0.46 11.92 2.81
CA VAL A 44 -1.89 11.65 3.00
C VAL A 44 -2.60 11.75 1.66
N ARG A 45 -3.87 11.29 1.61
CA ARG A 45 -4.67 11.43 0.39
C ARG A 45 -4.81 12.90 -0.02
N ASP A 46 -4.97 13.14 -1.33
CA ASP A 46 -5.23 14.47 -1.90
C ASP A 46 -6.70 14.84 -1.69
N GLU A 47 -7.05 15.04 -0.43
CA GLU A 47 -8.37 15.41 0.07
C GLU A 47 -8.18 16.62 1.00
N GLU A 48 -9.06 17.62 0.87
CA GLU A 48 -8.88 18.94 1.49
C GLU A 48 -8.62 18.86 3.00
N MET A 49 -9.38 18.04 3.72
CA MET A 49 -9.27 17.90 5.17
C MET A 49 -8.01 17.16 5.58
N SER A 50 -7.68 16.07 4.90
CA SER A 50 -6.48 15.28 5.13
C SER A 50 -5.22 16.12 4.93
N GLN A 51 -5.15 16.87 3.81
CA GLN A 51 -4.04 17.79 3.53
C GLN A 51 -3.95 18.90 4.57
N TYR A 52 -5.07 19.53 4.91
CA TYR A 52 -5.12 20.61 5.91
C TYR A 52 -4.56 20.19 7.27
N TYR A 53 -4.94 19.02 7.80
CA TYR A 53 -4.40 18.55 9.08
C TYR A 53 -2.97 18.02 8.97
N TRP A 54 -2.58 17.49 7.82
CA TRP A 54 -1.22 17.02 7.57
C TRP A 54 -0.21 18.17 7.54
N GLU A 55 -0.51 19.27 6.83
CA GLU A 55 0.37 20.45 6.76
C GLU A 55 0.62 21.04 8.16
N ARG A 56 -0.43 21.15 8.97
CA ARG A 56 -0.33 21.61 10.38
C ARG A 56 0.50 20.65 11.23
N SER A 57 0.35 19.34 11.03
CA SER A 57 1.13 18.32 11.73
C SER A 57 2.62 18.42 11.39
N ARG A 58 2.95 18.66 10.11
CA ARG A 58 4.33 18.84 9.66
C ARG A 58 4.99 20.02 10.34
N ASP A 59 4.34 21.19 10.30
CA ASP A 59 4.87 22.41 10.90
C ASP A 59 5.04 22.25 12.43
N ALA A 60 4.15 21.51 13.09
CA ALA A 60 4.27 21.18 14.52
C ALA A 60 5.47 20.25 14.81
N ILE A 61 5.68 19.21 14.01
CA ILE A 61 6.79 18.25 14.18
C ILE A 61 8.14 18.95 14.11
N ASP A 62 8.35 19.84 13.15
CA ASP A 62 9.62 20.56 12.98
C ASP A 62 10.01 21.34 14.25
N ILE A 63 9.04 22.04 14.84
CA ILE A 63 9.24 22.80 16.09
C ILE A 63 9.50 21.86 17.26
N ILE A 64 8.72 20.77 17.37
CA ILE A 64 8.86 19.78 18.43
C ILE A 64 10.27 19.19 18.41
N LEU A 65 10.71 18.64 17.26
CA LEU A 65 12.00 17.99 17.10
C LEU A 65 13.16 18.94 17.35
N MET A 66 13.06 20.19 16.90
CA MET A 66 14.06 21.22 17.17
C MET A 66 14.23 21.45 18.67
N VAL A 67 13.13 21.62 19.41
CA VAL A 67 13.18 21.96 20.84
C VAL A 67 13.53 20.76 21.71
N THR A 68 13.01 19.56 21.42
CA THR A 68 13.35 18.34 22.17
C THR A 68 14.83 18.00 22.01
N LYS A 69 15.40 18.15 20.80
CA LYS A 69 16.84 18.00 20.57
C LYS A 69 17.67 19.00 21.38
N LYS A 70 17.29 20.28 21.40
CA LYS A 70 17.96 21.30 22.24
C LYS A 70 17.91 20.94 23.73
N ILE A 71 16.79 20.38 24.21
CA ILE A 71 16.65 19.91 25.58
C ILE A 71 17.59 18.73 25.88
N GLU A 72 17.69 17.77 24.96
CA GLU A 72 18.62 16.64 25.09
C GLU A 72 20.08 17.10 25.12
N ASP A 73 20.46 17.99 24.20
CA ASP A 73 21.80 18.57 24.14
C ASP A 73 22.13 19.33 25.45
N ALA A 74 21.19 20.14 25.94
CA ALA A 74 21.31 20.88 27.20
C ALA A 74 21.47 19.97 28.43
N ARG A 75 20.75 18.84 28.45
CA ARG A 75 20.91 17.81 29.48
C ARG A 75 22.26 17.10 29.38
N ALA A 76 22.73 16.80 28.17
CA ALA A 76 24.02 16.13 27.95
C ALA A 76 25.20 16.98 28.44
N ILE A 77 25.12 18.31 28.33
CA ILE A 77 26.12 19.24 28.86
C ILE A 77 25.90 19.62 30.33
N GLY A 78 24.79 19.18 30.93
CA GLY A 78 24.45 19.46 32.34
C GLY A 78 23.97 20.88 32.62
N ASP A 79 23.58 21.64 31.60
CA ASP A 79 23.07 23.01 31.73
C ASP A 79 21.74 23.17 30.99
N ILE A 80 20.65 22.85 31.68
CA ILE A 80 19.29 22.99 31.15
C ILE A 80 18.82 24.45 31.04
N SER A 81 19.56 25.42 31.59
CA SER A 81 19.18 26.84 31.57
C SER A 81 19.36 27.52 30.21
N VAL A 82 20.10 26.87 29.30
CA VAL A 82 20.33 27.35 27.93
C VAL A 82 19.10 27.26 27.03
N VAL A 83 18.09 26.46 27.41
CA VAL A 83 16.85 26.32 26.65
C VAL A 83 15.84 27.37 27.10
N SER A 84 15.32 28.15 26.16
CA SER A 84 14.41 29.24 26.48
C SER A 84 13.03 28.73 26.94
N PRO A 85 12.47 29.24 28.06
CA PRO A 85 11.11 28.91 28.46
C PRO A 85 10.06 29.20 27.39
N ARG A 86 10.31 30.20 26.54
CA ARG A 86 9.41 30.52 25.44
C ARG A 86 9.40 29.41 24.39
N GLU A 87 10.56 28.88 24.03
CA GLU A 87 10.67 27.79 23.05
C GLU A 87 10.00 26.51 23.57
N VAL A 88 10.14 26.22 24.86
CA VAL A 88 9.48 25.09 25.53
C VAL A 88 7.96 25.24 25.53
N SER A 89 7.44 26.43 25.83
CA SER A 89 6.00 26.72 25.71
C SER A 89 5.50 26.57 24.27
N GLU A 90 6.25 27.07 23.29
CA GLU A 90 5.88 26.96 21.87
C GLU A 90 5.87 25.47 21.44
N ALA A 91 6.87 24.68 21.81
CA ALA A 91 6.90 23.24 21.55
C ALA A 91 5.76 22.48 22.25
N TYR A 92 5.42 22.84 23.49
CA TYR A 92 4.30 22.21 24.20
C TYR A 92 2.97 22.47 23.50
N VAL A 93 2.76 23.69 22.99
CA VAL A 93 1.59 24.03 22.17
C VAL A 93 1.58 23.20 20.87
N MET A 94 2.73 23.04 20.22
CA MET A 94 2.84 22.20 19.02
C MET A 94 2.58 20.71 19.31
N VAL A 95 2.92 20.20 20.50
CA VAL A 95 2.56 18.84 20.92
C VAL A 95 1.04 18.65 21.02
N GLU A 96 0.32 19.63 21.58
CA GLU A 96 -1.14 19.59 21.66
C GLU A 96 -1.79 19.75 20.27
N GLU A 97 -1.21 20.59 19.41
CA GLU A 97 -1.59 20.72 18.00
C GLU A 97 -1.43 19.40 17.25
N LEU A 98 -0.25 18.77 17.34
CA LEU A 98 0.03 17.50 16.70
C LEU A 98 -0.92 16.41 17.18
N THR A 99 -1.23 16.37 18.48
CA THR A 99 -2.20 15.43 19.06
C THR A 99 -3.60 15.64 18.49
N PHE A 100 -4.02 16.90 18.33
CA PHE A 100 -5.30 17.24 17.73
C PHE A 100 -5.37 16.82 16.26
N CYS A 101 -4.41 17.24 15.44
CA CYS A 101 -4.36 16.90 14.02
C CYS A 101 -4.27 15.39 13.80
N ALA A 102 -3.47 14.68 14.61
CA ALA A 102 -3.38 13.23 14.57
C ALA A 102 -4.72 12.53 14.87
N GLY A 103 -5.47 13.05 15.84
CA GLY A 103 -6.83 12.55 16.13
C GLY A 103 -7.76 12.68 14.92
N LYS A 104 -7.69 13.80 14.19
CA LYS A 104 -8.48 14.03 12.97
C LYS A 104 -8.06 13.15 11.82
N LEU A 105 -6.76 13.12 11.51
CA LEU A 105 -6.18 12.22 10.51
C LEU A 105 -6.56 10.76 10.78
N GLY A 106 -6.59 10.35 12.06
CA GLY A 106 -7.00 9.00 12.45
C GLY A 106 -8.47 8.69 12.15
N GLN A 107 -9.37 9.68 12.27
CA GLN A 107 -10.79 9.54 11.90
C GLN A 107 -10.98 9.40 10.39
N PHE A 108 -10.15 10.08 9.60
CA PHE A 108 -10.10 9.89 8.14
C PHE A 108 -9.42 8.57 7.72
N GLY A 109 -8.82 7.82 8.64
CA GLY A 109 -8.13 6.57 8.34
C GLY A 109 -6.70 6.77 7.83
N GLU A 110 -6.11 7.95 8.01
CA GLU A 110 -4.74 8.23 7.58
C GLU A 110 -3.72 7.51 8.49
N PRO A 111 -2.72 6.81 7.93
CA PRO A 111 -1.81 5.97 8.71
C PRO A 111 -0.80 6.78 9.53
N CYS A 112 -0.49 8.01 9.12
CA CYS A 112 0.39 8.92 9.85
C CYS A 112 -0.14 9.29 11.25
N ALA A 113 -1.46 9.23 11.45
CA ALA A 113 -2.12 9.58 12.69
C ALA A 113 -1.52 8.87 13.92
N ARG A 114 -1.33 7.54 13.83
CA ARG A 114 -0.82 6.77 14.97
C ARG A 114 0.60 7.19 15.35
N HIS A 115 1.44 7.47 14.35
CA HIS A 115 2.78 7.94 14.60
C HIS A 115 2.79 9.33 15.22
N PHE A 116 1.99 10.26 14.69
CA PHE A 116 1.89 11.61 15.26
C PHE A 116 1.45 11.58 16.72
N LEU A 117 0.56 10.66 17.11
CA LEU A 117 0.20 10.43 18.52
C LEU A 117 1.38 9.89 19.35
N LEU A 118 2.23 9.03 18.79
CA LEU A 118 3.40 8.51 19.49
C LEU A 118 4.46 9.60 19.66
N VAL A 119 4.75 10.36 18.59
CA VAL A 119 5.67 11.52 18.63
C VAL A 119 5.17 12.56 19.63
N SER A 120 3.88 12.90 19.61
CA SER A 120 3.32 13.87 20.54
C SER A 120 3.39 13.36 21.99
N SER A 121 3.11 12.08 22.23
CA SER A 121 3.21 11.47 23.56
C SER A 121 4.64 11.48 24.10
N ASP A 122 5.62 11.06 23.30
CA ASP A 122 7.03 11.05 23.72
C ASP A 122 7.56 12.47 23.97
N ALA A 123 7.30 13.39 23.02
CA ALA A 123 7.65 14.79 23.16
C ALA A 123 7.01 15.41 24.41
N LYS A 124 5.73 15.13 24.68
CA LYS A 124 5.05 15.57 25.90
C LYS A 124 5.76 15.10 27.15
N GLY A 125 6.15 13.82 27.20
CA GLY A 125 6.91 13.25 28.32
C GLY A 125 8.26 13.93 28.51
N THR A 126 8.97 14.22 27.42
CA THR A 126 10.25 14.93 27.44
C THR A 126 10.11 16.38 27.91
N LEU A 127 9.13 17.12 27.39
CA LEU A 127 8.84 18.49 27.79
C LEU A 127 8.39 18.58 29.25
N LEU A 128 7.50 17.70 29.72
CA LEU A 128 7.04 17.70 31.11
C LEU A 128 8.17 17.39 32.10
N ARG A 129 9.07 16.46 31.76
CA ARG A 129 10.28 16.22 32.56
C ARG A 129 11.16 17.47 32.59
N PHE A 130 11.40 18.09 31.43
CA PHE A 130 12.21 19.31 31.37
C PHE A 130 11.60 20.44 32.20
N ILE A 131 10.28 20.68 32.09
CA ILE A 131 9.57 21.70 32.85
C ILE A 131 9.75 21.46 34.35
N ARG A 132 9.62 20.21 34.82
CA ARG A 132 9.86 19.86 36.22
C ARG A 132 11.28 20.19 36.66
N ASP A 133 12.28 19.72 35.91
CA ASP A 133 13.70 19.96 36.22
C ASP A 133 14.03 21.46 36.23
N TYR A 134 13.48 22.21 35.26
CA TYR A 134 13.69 23.64 35.11
C TYR A 134 13.10 24.45 36.28
N LEU A 135 11.95 24.02 36.81
CA LEU A 135 11.31 24.63 37.97
C LEU A 135 12.08 24.40 39.29
N GLU A 136 12.99 23.42 39.35
CA GLU A 136 13.87 23.19 40.50
C GLU A 136 15.08 24.14 40.53
N ILE A 137 15.35 24.87 39.44
CA ILE A 137 16.42 25.87 39.39
C ILE A 137 16.10 27.03 40.35
N PRO A 138 17.05 27.48 41.19
CA PRO A 138 16.82 28.57 42.13
C PRO A 138 16.30 29.85 41.46
N ASN A 139 15.28 30.47 42.05
CA ASN A 139 14.61 31.70 41.60
C ASN A 139 13.85 31.63 40.26
N VAL A 140 13.93 30.53 39.51
CA VAL A 140 13.18 30.37 38.25
C VAL A 140 11.69 30.31 38.50
N LYS A 141 11.27 29.59 39.55
CA LYS A 141 9.87 29.57 39.98
C LYS A 141 9.37 30.97 40.31
N ASP A 142 10.12 31.76 41.09
CA ASP A 142 9.68 33.12 41.43
C ASP A 142 9.58 34.06 40.21
N GLN A 143 10.45 33.86 39.20
CA GLN A 143 10.42 34.61 37.95
C GLN A 143 9.22 34.23 37.07
N LEU A 144 9.00 32.93 36.86
CA LEU A 144 7.90 32.42 36.04
C LEU A 144 6.53 32.70 36.69
N TYR A 145 6.45 32.61 38.02
CA TYR A 145 5.22 32.82 38.78
C TYR A 145 5.03 34.29 39.22
N SER A 146 5.84 35.21 38.70
CA SER A 146 5.72 36.64 39.01
C SER A 146 4.33 37.19 38.68
N GLU A 147 3.94 38.25 39.39
CA GLU A 147 2.64 38.93 39.18
C GLU A 147 2.43 39.36 37.72
N GLN A 148 3.51 39.66 36.99
CA GLN A 148 3.46 40.04 35.59
C GLN A 148 3.03 38.88 34.69
N THR A 149 3.53 37.67 34.92
CA THR A 149 3.13 36.46 34.17
C THR A 149 1.68 36.07 34.49
N GLN A 150 1.30 36.10 35.78
CA GLN A 150 -0.09 35.85 36.18
C GLN A 150 -1.07 36.88 35.60
N SER A 151 -0.66 38.15 35.51
CA SER A 151 -1.47 39.21 34.88
C SER A 151 -1.64 38.97 33.37
N ARG A 152 -0.59 38.51 32.67
CA ARG A 152 -0.67 38.12 31.26
C ARG A 152 -1.61 36.93 31.05
N LEU A 153 -1.50 35.88 31.87
CA LEU A 153 -2.42 34.75 31.84
C LEU A 153 -3.86 35.22 32.04
N LYS A 154 -4.16 36.01 33.08
CA LYS A 154 -5.50 36.58 33.32
C LYS A 154 -6.01 37.41 32.14
N LYS A 155 -5.13 38.16 31.47
CA LYS A 155 -5.48 38.94 30.28
C LYS A 155 -5.88 38.03 29.12
N VAL A 156 -5.07 37.02 28.81
CA VAL A 156 -5.34 36.04 27.74
C VAL A 156 -6.64 35.29 28.05
N VAL A 157 -6.82 34.80 29.28
CA VAL A 157 -8.06 34.15 29.71
C VAL A 157 -9.28 35.04 29.49
N LYS A 158 -9.20 36.33 29.88
CA LYS A 158 -10.30 37.28 29.68
C LYS A 158 -10.57 37.58 28.20
N GLU A 159 -9.54 37.63 27.36
CA GLU A 159 -9.68 37.78 25.92
C GLU A 159 -10.37 36.55 25.30
N GLN A 160 -9.98 35.33 25.68
CA GLN A 160 -10.62 34.11 25.21
C GLN A 160 -12.04 33.93 25.78
N ALA A 161 -12.32 34.40 27.01
CA ALA A 161 -13.65 34.42 27.62
C ALA A 161 -14.69 35.11 26.72
N SER A 162 -14.27 36.17 26.02
CA SER A 162 -15.14 36.92 25.12
C SER A 162 -15.60 36.10 23.91
N LYS A 163 -14.86 35.05 23.55
CA LYS A 163 -15.20 34.12 22.47
C LYS A 163 -16.21 33.05 22.89
N VAL A 164 -16.45 32.82 24.18
CA VAL A 164 -17.43 31.82 24.67
C VAL A 164 -18.83 32.07 24.10
N LYS A 165 -19.25 33.33 23.99
CA LYS A 165 -20.54 33.69 23.34
C LYS A 165 -20.57 33.34 21.85
N LYS A 166 -19.44 33.43 21.15
CA LYS A 166 -19.31 33.00 19.75
C LYS A 166 -19.44 31.48 19.65
N LEU A 167 -18.75 30.72 20.51
CA LEU A 167 -18.86 29.26 20.57
C LEU A 167 -20.32 28.80 20.78
N GLN A 168 -21.03 29.42 21.72
CA GLN A 168 -22.45 29.14 21.94
C GLN A 168 -23.34 29.44 20.73
N ALA A 169 -22.99 30.44 19.91
CA ALA A 169 -23.69 30.71 18.67
C ALA A 169 -23.39 29.65 17.59
N MET A 170 -22.14 29.19 17.52
CA MET A 170 -21.70 28.14 16.59
C MET A 170 -22.38 26.79 16.91
N ILE A 171 -22.48 26.43 18.20
CA ILE A 171 -23.25 25.25 18.66
C ILE A 171 -24.71 25.33 18.19
N LYS A 172 -25.37 26.48 18.38
CA LYS A 172 -26.77 26.68 17.95
C LYS A 172 -26.94 26.57 16.43
N ARG A 173 -25.91 26.87 15.66
CA ARG A 173 -25.89 26.77 14.20
C ARG A 173 -25.34 25.44 13.69
N GLN A 174 -24.90 24.56 14.60
CA GLN A 174 -24.26 23.28 14.26
C GLN A 174 -23.02 23.45 13.36
N GLU A 175 -22.27 24.54 13.54
CA GLU A 175 -21.01 24.80 12.84
C GLU A 175 -19.88 23.97 13.49
N TRP A 176 -19.98 22.63 13.47
CA TRP A 176 -19.16 21.72 14.29
C TRP A 176 -17.66 21.78 13.97
N ARG A 177 -17.27 21.87 12.68
CA ARG A 177 -15.87 22.05 12.26
C ARG A 177 -15.26 23.32 12.84
N ASP A 178 -15.92 24.45 12.58
CA ASP A 178 -15.42 25.75 13.04
C ASP A 178 -15.46 25.86 14.58
N LEU A 179 -16.42 25.19 15.22
CA LEU A 179 -16.51 25.09 16.68
C LEU A 179 -15.28 24.38 17.24
N ASP A 180 -14.95 23.21 16.72
CA ASP A 180 -13.81 22.40 17.17
C ASP A 180 -12.48 23.13 16.98
N GLU A 181 -12.28 23.74 15.80
CA GLU A 181 -11.10 24.58 15.51
C GLU A 181 -11.00 25.79 16.43
N THR A 182 -12.13 26.46 16.72
CA THR A 182 -12.14 27.63 17.60
C THR A 182 -11.86 27.22 19.05
N ILE A 183 -12.44 26.11 19.51
CA ILE A 183 -12.15 25.54 20.83
C ILE A 183 -10.66 25.21 20.91
N HIS A 184 -10.13 24.44 19.96
CA HIS A 184 -8.74 24.03 19.95
C HIS A 184 -7.77 25.23 19.90
N GLY A 185 -8.04 26.23 19.05
CA GLY A 185 -7.25 27.46 19.01
C GLY A 185 -7.25 28.24 20.35
N ILE A 186 -8.38 28.25 21.08
CA ILE A 186 -8.42 28.81 22.44
C ILE A 186 -7.55 27.98 23.40
N TYR A 187 -7.62 26.64 23.30
CA TYR A 187 -6.79 25.75 24.11
C TYR A 187 -5.30 26.02 23.89
N LEU A 188 -4.84 26.13 22.64
CA LEU A 188 -3.45 26.40 22.31
C LEU A 188 -2.94 27.73 22.90
N GLU A 189 -3.75 28.79 22.79
CA GLU A 189 -3.42 30.11 23.36
C GLU A 189 -3.29 30.07 24.89
N VAL A 190 -4.13 29.29 25.55
CA VAL A 190 -4.11 29.11 27.01
C VAL A 190 -2.93 28.22 27.43
N TRP A 191 -2.71 27.10 26.74
CA TRP A 191 -1.64 26.14 27.04
C TRP A 191 -0.24 26.71 26.95
N ARG A 192 -0.04 27.71 26.08
CA ARG A 192 1.21 28.48 26.01
C ARG A 192 1.68 28.99 27.38
N TYR A 193 0.74 29.28 28.27
CA TYR A 193 1.03 29.76 29.62
C TYR A 193 0.86 28.66 30.68
N LEU A 194 -0.16 27.81 30.55
CA LEU A 194 -0.46 26.78 31.56
C LEU A 194 0.54 25.62 31.61
N CYS A 195 1.32 25.37 30.57
CA CYS A 195 2.31 24.29 30.56
C CYS A 195 3.32 24.37 31.73
N TRP A 196 3.60 25.57 32.24
CA TRP A 196 4.46 25.81 33.41
C TRP A 196 3.81 25.52 34.76
N TYR A 197 2.54 25.13 34.79
CA TYR A 197 1.75 24.88 35.98
C TYR A 197 1.22 23.43 36.02
N PRO A 198 2.09 22.40 35.91
CA PRO A 198 1.66 21.01 35.72
C PRO A 198 0.85 20.43 36.90
N ASP A 199 1.07 20.94 38.11
CA ASP A 199 0.44 20.45 39.34
C ASP A 199 -0.71 21.36 39.85
N GLU A 200 -0.90 22.54 39.26
CA GLU A 200 -1.96 23.45 39.68
C GLU A 200 -3.25 23.14 38.93
N LYS A 201 -4.32 22.87 39.69
CA LYS A 201 -5.66 22.83 39.11
C LYS A 201 -6.00 24.22 38.62
N VAL A 202 -6.43 24.31 37.36
CA VAL A 202 -6.96 25.55 36.81
C VAL A 202 -8.28 25.87 37.52
N GLU A 203 -8.22 26.71 38.56
CA GLU A 203 -9.40 27.13 39.32
C GLU A 203 -10.12 28.34 38.70
N ASP A 204 -9.61 28.87 37.58
CA ASP A 204 -10.26 29.99 36.88
C ASP A 204 -11.61 29.53 36.28
N PRO A 205 -12.75 30.14 36.67
CA PRO A 205 -14.08 29.71 36.24
C PRO A 205 -14.29 29.79 34.72
N VAL A 206 -13.62 30.71 34.03
CA VAL A 206 -13.74 30.88 32.57
C VAL A 206 -12.98 29.77 31.87
N LEU A 207 -11.75 29.50 32.32
CA LEU A 207 -11.00 28.38 31.79
C LEU A 207 -11.73 27.07 32.04
N LYS A 208 -12.28 26.88 33.24
CA LYS A 208 -13.12 25.72 33.55
C LYS A 208 -14.31 25.60 32.58
N GLN A 209 -15.01 26.69 32.31
CA GLN A 209 -16.12 26.70 31.35
C GLN A 209 -15.66 26.34 29.93
N ILE A 210 -14.52 26.86 29.45
CA ILE A 210 -13.96 26.53 28.14
C ILE A 210 -13.47 25.07 28.09
N PHE A 211 -12.83 24.61 29.17
CA PHE A 211 -12.32 23.25 29.32
C PHE A 211 -13.43 22.21 29.44
N GLU A 212 -14.63 22.61 29.90
CA GLU A 212 -15.83 21.79 29.98
C GLU A 212 -16.58 21.71 28.65
N LEU A 213 -16.52 22.74 27.80
CA LEU A 213 -17.18 22.74 26.47
C LEU A 213 -16.67 21.61 25.56
N ARG A 214 -15.37 21.30 25.61
CA ARG A 214 -14.81 20.25 24.74
C ARG A 214 -15.35 18.86 25.15
N PRO A 215 -15.26 18.39 26.40
CA PRO A 215 -15.93 17.17 26.84
C PRO A 215 -17.44 17.17 26.59
N GLU A 216 -18.12 18.32 26.78
CA GLU A 216 -19.58 18.45 26.62
C GLU A 216 -20.04 18.17 25.18
N TYR A 217 -19.28 18.62 24.17
CA TYR A 217 -19.63 18.48 22.75
C TYR A 217 -18.70 17.55 21.97
N ASN A 218 -17.76 16.87 22.65
CA ASN A 218 -16.79 15.99 22.01
C ASN A 218 -17.49 14.84 21.28
N GLU A 219 -18.60 14.34 21.82
CA GLU A 219 -19.36 13.26 21.19
C GLU A 219 -19.98 13.74 19.88
N GLU A 220 -20.66 14.89 19.86
CA GLU A 220 -21.28 15.46 18.66
C GLU A 220 -20.25 15.87 17.61
N ILE A 221 -19.14 16.49 18.03
CA ILE A 221 -18.03 16.82 17.12
C ILE A 221 -17.44 15.55 16.52
N ASN A 222 -17.13 14.53 17.33
CA ASN A 222 -16.56 13.28 16.84
C ASN A 222 -17.55 12.47 16.00
N GLU A 223 -18.85 12.59 16.26
CA GLU A 223 -19.89 11.98 15.45
C GLU A 223 -19.98 12.67 14.08
N TRP A 224 -19.98 14.01 14.05
CA TRP A 224 -19.96 14.76 12.79
C TRP A 224 -18.73 14.43 11.94
N PHE A 225 -17.53 14.42 12.52
CA PHE A 225 -16.32 14.04 11.79
C PHE A 225 -16.35 12.59 11.31
N ARG A 226 -16.93 11.66 12.09
CA ARG A 226 -17.11 10.27 11.67
C ARG A 226 -18.08 10.17 10.49
N GLN A 227 -19.19 10.90 10.52
CA GLN A 227 -20.14 10.94 9.40
C GLN A 227 -19.49 11.49 8.13
N GLU A 228 -18.76 12.60 8.21
CA GLU A 228 -18.03 13.16 7.07
C GLU A 228 -17.00 12.18 6.50
N ALA A 229 -16.20 11.55 7.38
CA ALA A 229 -15.22 10.54 6.97
C ALA A 229 -15.88 9.31 6.33
N ASP A 230 -17.00 8.84 6.92
CA ASP A 230 -17.79 7.72 6.41
C ASP A 230 -18.38 8.03 5.03
N GLU A 231 -18.88 9.25 4.80
CA GLU A 231 -19.40 9.70 3.51
C GLU A 231 -18.31 9.70 2.43
N ILE A 232 -17.15 10.30 2.72
CA ILE A 232 -16.01 10.34 1.78
C ILE A 232 -15.54 8.93 1.44
N LEU A 233 -15.33 8.08 2.46
CA LEU A 233 -14.85 6.71 2.27
C LEU A 233 -15.88 5.82 1.55
N THR A 234 -17.17 6.05 1.78
CA THR A 234 -18.25 5.36 1.06
C THR A 234 -18.25 5.75 -0.41
N GLN A 235 -18.19 7.05 -0.72
CA GLN A 235 -18.12 7.53 -2.10
C GLN A 235 -16.90 6.97 -2.85
N LEU A 236 -15.73 6.94 -2.20
CA LEU A 236 -14.53 6.33 -2.78
C LEU A 236 -14.70 4.82 -3.00
N SER A 237 -15.32 4.12 -2.06
CA SER A 237 -15.57 2.67 -2.20
C SER A 237 -16.56 2.36 -3.33
N GLU A 238 -17.59 3.19 -3.51
CA GLU A 238 -18.55 3.07 -4.61
C GLU A 238 -17.88 3.27 -5.97
N GLN A 239 -16.95 4.23 -6.08
CA GLN A 239 -16.16 4.45 -7.31
C GLN A 239 -15.30 3.25 -7.71
N HIS A 240 -14.85 2.47 -6.74
CA HIS A 240 -13.96 1.32 -6.94
C HIS A 240 -14.65 -0.03 -6.75
N THR A 241 -15.98 -0.07 -6.79
CA THR A 241 -16.72 -1.34 -6.63
C THR A 241 -16.45 -2.26 -7.83
N PRO A 242 -15.89 -3.47 -7.61
CA PRO A 242 -15.51 -4.35 -8.71
C PRO A 242 -16.73 -4.87 -9.46
N ALA A 243 -16.70 -4.77 -10.79
CA ALA A 243 -17.83 -5.08 -11.66
C ALA A 243 -18.00 -6.60 -11.94
N PHE A 244 -17.70 -7.47 -10.97
CA PHE A 244 -17.68 -8.93 -11.15
C PHE A 244 -18.92 -9.51 -11.84
N PRO A 245 -20.17 -9.18 -11.43
CA PRO A 245 -21.35 -9.77 -12.06
C PRO A 245 -21.49 -9.40 -13.54
N SER A 246 -21.19 -8.14 -13.89
CA SER A 246 -21.27 -7.67 -15.27
C SER A 246 -20.22 -8.31 -16.17
N VAL A 247 -19.01 -8.54 -15.64
CA VAL A 247 -17.92 -9.21 -16.36
C VAL A 247 -18.29 -10.67 -16.62
N LEU A 248 -18.84 -11.38 -15.63
CA LEU A 248 -19.30 -12.76 -15.83
C LEU A 248 -20.50 -12.87 -16.77
N GLN A 249 -21.41 -11.90 -16.75
CA GLN A 249 -22.52 -11.86 -17.71
C GLN A 249 -22.00 -11.71 -19.14
N SER A 250 -21.10 -10.74 -19.38
CA SER A 250 -20.46 -10.54 -20.68
C SER A 250 -19.70 -11.78 -21.15
N MET A 251 -19.09 -12.53 -20.22
CA MET A 251 -18.44 -13.80 -20.53
C MET A 251 -19.45 -14.83 -21.04
N ASN A 252 -20.54 -15.06 -20.31
CA ASN A 252 -21.59 -16.01 -20.70
C ASN A 252 -22.19 -15.68 -22.08
N ASP A 253 -22.46 -14.40 -22.34
CA ASP A 253 -22.97 -13.94 -23.64
C ASP A 253 -21.95 -14.21 -24.76
N SER A 254 -20.66 -14.03 -24.48
CA SER A 254 -19.58 -14.33 -25.43
C SER A 254 -19.50 -15.83 -25.73
N LEU A 255 -19.57 -16.67 -24.69
CA LEU A 255 -19.52 -18.13 -24.83
C LEU A 255 -20.65 -18.69 -25.70
N VAL A 256 -21.85 -18.11 -25.66
CA VAL A 256 -22.95 -18.50 -26.57
C VAL A 256 -22.58 -18.21 -28.03
N ASN A 257 -21.93 -17.07 -28.30
CA ASN A 257 -21.53 -16.68 -29.66
C ASN A 257 -20.34 -17.49 -30.19
N ILE A 258 -19.36 -17.82 -29.35
CA ILE A 258 -18.23 -18.69 -29.72
C ILE A 258 -18.73 -20.04 -30.20
N GLU A 259 -19.67 -20.65 -29.47
CA GLU A 259 -20.24 -21.94 -29.84
C GLU A 259 -20.96 -21.91 -31.20
N GLN A 260 -21.68 -20.82 -31.50
CA GLN A 260 -22.48 -20.71 -32.71
C GLN A 260 -21.64 -20.34 -33.94
N ASN A 261 -20.72 -19.39 -33.81
CA ASN A 261 -20.07 -18.72 -34.94
C ASN A 261 -18.54 -18.74 -34.87
N GLY A 262 -17.95 -19.15 -33.73
CA GLY A 262 -16.50 -19.05 -33.50
C GLY A 262 -15.98 -17.61 -33.39
N ARG A 263 -16.89 -16.64 -33.30
CA ARG A 263 -16.60 -15.21 -33.23
C ARG A 263 -17.50 -14.54 -32.21
N VAL A 264 -16.95 -13.54 -31.54
CA VAL A 264 -17.65 -12.71 -30.56
C VAL A 264 -17.59 -11.26 -31.01
N VAL A 265 -18.68 -10.52 -30.84
CA VAL A 265 -18.64 -9.06 -30.98
C VAL A 265 -18.15 -8.47 -29.66
N TRP A 266 -16.96 -7.88 -29.67
CA TRP A 266 -16.34 -7.20 -28.54
C TRP A 266 -16.04 -5.75 -28.90
N ASP A 267 -16.62 -4.80 -28.15
CA ASP A 267 -16.47 -3.36 -28.38
C ASP A 267 -16.62 -2.94 -29.87
N ASN A 268 -17.65 -3.51 -30.52
CA ASN A 268 -18.01 -3.35 -31.94
C ASN A 268 -17.04 -3.99 -32.97
N SER A 269 -16.11 -4.82 -32.52
CA SER A 269 -15.22 -5.60 -33.40
C SER A 269 -15.51 -7.10 -33.28
N GLU A 270 -15.46 -7.82 -34.39
CA GLU A 270 -15.53 -9.29 -34.35
C GLU A 270 -14.17 -9.87 -34.03
N VAL A 271 -14.08 -10.62 -32.94
CA VAL A 271 -12.86 -11.27 -32.46
C VAL A 271 -13.05 -12.79 -32.42
N THR A 272 -11.95 -13.51 -32.60
CA THR A 272 -11.87 -14.98 -32.45
C THR A 272 -11.88 -15.38 -30.97
N GLY A 273 -12.02 -16.68 -30.68
CA GLY A 273 -11.94 -17.20 -29.31
C GLY A 273 -10.62 -16.87 -28.60
N PRO A 274 -9.44 -17.07 -29.21
CA PRO A 274 -8.16 -16.66 -28.61
C PRO A 274 -8.06 -15.15 -28.34
N GLU A 275 -8.43 -14.30 -29.31
CA GLU A 275 -8.44 -12.84 -29.13
C GLU A 275 -9.42 -12.42 -28.01
N TRP A 276 -10.57 -13.10 -27.90
CA TRP A 276 -11.51 -12.90 -26.80
C TRP A 276 -10.88 -13.25 -25.44
N VAL A 277 -10.09 -14.33 -25.34
CA VAL A 277 -9.39 -14.70 -24.08
C VAL A 277 -8.41 -13.61 -23.67
N GLU A 278 -7.67 -13.02 -24.60
CA GLU A 278 -6.75 -11.90 -24.31
C GLU A 278 -7.52 -10.68 -23.79
N LEU A 279 -8.59 -10.28 -24.48
CA LEU A 279 -9.41 -9.12 -24.10
C LEU A 279 -10.15 -9.35 -22.78
N PHE A 280 -10.64 -10.56 -22.54
CA PHE A 280 -11.29 -10.94 -21.30
C PHE A 280 -10.31 -10.97 -20.13
N THR A 281 -9.08 -11.41 -20.36
CA THR A 281 -7.98 -11.35 -19.38
C THR A 281 -7.73 -9.91 -18.92
N GLU A 282 -7.74 -8.92 -19.84
CA GLU A 282 -7.62 -7.52 -19.46
C GLU A 282 -8.81 -7.02 -18.62
N ARG A 283 -10.04 -7.44 -18.92
CA ARG A 283 -11.21 -7.14 -18.06
C ARG A 283 -11.12 -7.78 -16.68
N ILE A 284 -10.61 -9.02 -16.60
CA ILE A 284 -10.35 -9.69 -15.31
C ILE A 284 -9.35 -8.86 -14.49
N LYS A 285 -8.21 -8.48 -15.09
CA LYS A 285 -7.20 -7.64 -14.42
C LYS A 285 -7.79 -6.35 -13.91
N GLN A 286 -8.57 -5.63 -14.73
CA GLN A 286 -9.24 -4.40 -14.32
C GLN A 286 -10.17 -4.62 -13.12
N ALA A 287 -11.02 -5.66 -13.16
CA ALA A 287 -11.91 -5.97 -12.03
C ALA A 287 -11.14 -6.32 -10.75
N GLN A 288 -9.97 -6.96 -10.86
CA GLN A 288 -9.11 -7.29 -9.73
C GLN A 288 -8.40 -6.06 -9.15
N VAL A 289 -7.94 -5.14 -10.00
CA VAL A 289 -7.38 -3.85 -9.58
C VAL A 289 -8.41 -3.05 -8.78
N GLU A 290 -9.66 -2.98 -9.26
CA GLU A 290 -10.73 -2.28 -8.56
C GLU A 290 -11.08 -2.97 -7.23
N ALA A 291 -11.08 -4.31 -7.18
CA ALA A 291 -11.24 -5.06 -5.94
C ALA A 291 -10.11 -4.77 -4.92
N LEU A 292 -8.86 -4.68 -5.39
CA LEU A 292 -7.71 -4.32 -4.54
C LEU A 292 -7.84 -2.93 -3.95
N LYS A 293 -8.23 -1.94 -4.76
CA LYS A 293 -8.50 -0.57 -4.30
C LYS A 293 -9.65 -0.53 -3.30
N TYR A 294 -10.76 -1.22 -3.60
CA TYR A 294 -11.91 -1.33 -2.70
C TYR A 294 -11.49 -1.89 -1.34
N VAL A 295 -10.73 -2.99 -1.29
CA VAL A 295 -10.25 -3.55 -0.03
C VAL A 295 -9.32 -2.58 0.69
N GLY A 296 -8.40 -1.91 -0.01
CA GLY A 296 -7.53 -0.89 0.58
C GLY A 296 -8.33 0.20 1.31
N ILE A 297 -9.38 0.74 0.66
CA ILE A 297 -10.26 1.76 1.24
C ILE A 297 -11.00 1.21 2.47
N GLN A 298 -11.61 0.02 2.36
CA GLN A 298 -12.36 -0.61 3.45
C GLN A 298 -11.47 -0.97 4.66
N VAL A 299 -10.22 -1.37 4.43
CA VAL A 299 -9.23 -1.61 5.51
C VAL A 299 -8.88 -0.32 6.26
N SER A 300 -8.87 0.82 5.59
CA SER A 300 -8.70 2.13 6.23
C SER A 300 -9.83 2.44 7.21
N HIS A 301 -11.03 2.01 6.83
CA HIS A 301 -12.28 2.28 7.52
C HIS A 301 -12.52 1.33 8.71
N LEU A 302 -11.84 0.17 8.75
CA LEU A 302 -11.89 -0.80 9.86
C LEU A 302 -11.55 -0.19 11.24
N SER A 303 -10.74 0.88 11.31
CA SER A 303 -10.45 1.61 12.56
C SER A 303 -11.68 2.24 13.19
N SER A 304 -12.54 2.80 12.35
CA SER A 304 -13.66 3.65 12.75
C SER A 304 -14.99 2.90 12.75
N ASN A 305 -15.10 1.82 11.97
CA ASN A 305 -16.31 1.02 11.89
C ASN A 305 -16.02 -0.50 11.78
N PRO A 306 -16.09 -1.24 12.90
CA PRO A 306 -15.86 -2.69 12.90
C PRO A 306 -16.83 -3.52 12.04
N GLN A 307 -17.99 -2.97 11.65
CA GLN A 307 -19.00 -3.69 10.85
C GLN A 307 -18.50 -3.99 9.42
N ILE A 308 -17.51 -3.23 8.93
CA ILE A 308 -16.87 -3.42 7.62
C ILE A 308 -16.22 -4.79 7.47
N LYS A 309 -15.80 -5.40 8.58
CA LYS A 309 -15.17 -6.73 8.57
C LYS A 309 -16.02 -7.73 7.79
N THR A 310 -17.34 -7.69 8.00
CA THR A 310 -18.29 -8.54 7.28
C THR A 310 -18.31 -8.23 5.78
N SER A 311 -18.32 -6.94 5.40
CA SER A 311 -18.30 -6.50 4.00
C SER A 311 -17.02 -6.95 3.28
N LEU A 312 -15.87 -6.89 3.95
CA LEU A 312 -14.59 -7.39 3.45
C LEU A 312 -14.60 -8.90 3.24
N GLU A 313 -15.10 -9.67 4.21
CA GLU A 313 -15.23 -11.12 4.10
C GLU A 313 -16.14 -11.53 2.92
N ILE A 314 -17.25 -10.81 2.72
CA ILE A 314 -18.15 -11.01 1.58
C ILE A 314 -17.43 -10.72 0.27
N MET A 315 -16.74 -9.57 0.16
CA MET A 315 -15.98 -9.20 -1.04
C MET A 315 -14.94 -10.27 -1.39
N MET A 316 -14.11 -10.67 -0.42
CA MET A 316 -13.07 -11.69 -0.61
C MET A 316 -13.65 -13.02 -1.11
N LYS A 317 -14.81 -13.43 -0.57
CA LYS A 317 -15.52 -14.61 -1.07
C LYS A 317 -16.02 -14.42 -2.50
N SER A 318 -16.63 -13.27 -2.82
CA SER A 318 -17.11 -12.94 -4.16
C SER A 318 -15.98 -12.90 -5.19
N GLN A 319 -14.80 -12.37 -4.83
CA GLN A 319 -13.62 -12.36 -5.68
C GLN A 319 -13.12 -13.77 -6.01
N ARG A 320 -13.04 -14.66 -5.01
CA ARG A 320 -12.66 -16.07 -5.23
C ARG A 320 -13.64 -16.77 -6.18
N GLN A 321 -14.94 -16.59 -5.95
CA GLN A 321 -15.98 -17.15 -6.80
C GLN A 321 -15.94 -16.60 -8.22
N PHE A 322 -15.77 -15.27 -8.35
CA PHE A 322 -15.68 -14.57 -9.63
C PHE A 322 -14.62 -15.21 -10.50
N MET A 323 -13.42 -15.31 -9.96
CA MET A 323 -12.30 -15.79 -10.74
C MET A 323 -12.35 -17.30 -11.02
N ALA A 324 -12.79 -18.13 -10.07
CA ALA A 324 -13.00 -19.56 -10.34
C ALA A 324 -13.98 -19.75 -11.52
N THR A 325 -15.07 -18.97 -11.54
CA THR A 325 -16.04 -18.94 -12.63
C THR A 325 -15.43 -18.40 -13.93
N ALA A 326 -14.57 -17.38 -13.85
CA ALA A 326 -13.91 -16.80 -15.02
C ALA A 326 -12.97 -17.80 -15.69
N ILE A 327 -12.19 -18.56 -14.92
CA ILE A 327 -11.29 -19.58 -15.47
C ILE A 327 -12.08 -20.74 -16.07
N GLU A 328 -13.16 -21.18 -15.42
CA GLU A 328 -14.05 -22.18 -16.00
C GLU A 328 -14.64 -21.71 -17.33
N GLY A 329 -15.06 -20.44 -17.42
CA GLY A 329 -15.54 -19.86 -18.66
C GLY A 329 -14.49 -19.81 -19.77
N ILE A 330 -13.22 -19.54 -19.45
CA ILE A 330 -12.12 -19.61 -20.43
C ILE A 330 -11.92 -21.04 -20.93
N ALA A 331 -11.95 -22.03 -20.04
CA ALA A 331 -11.88 -23.44 -20.45
C ALA A 331 -13.06 -23.82 -21.37
N GLN A 332 -14.27 -23.36 -21.04
CA GLN A 332 -15.46 -23.58 -21.88
C GLN A 332 -15.35 -22.92 -23.26
N ALA A 333 -14.70 -21.75 -23.38
CA ALA A 333 -14.46 -21.10 -24.67
C ALA A 333 -13.63 -22.01 -25.59
N ILE A 334 -12.54 -22.57 -25.07
CA ILE A 334 -11.65 -23.50 -25.79
C ILE A 334 -12.43 -24.74 -26.23
N GLN A 335 -13.21 -25.35 -25.33
CA GLN A 335 -14.03 -26.53 -25.64
C GLN A 335 -15.06 -26.26 -26.74
N LYS A 336 -15.76 -25.12 -26.67
CA LYS A 336 -16.76 -24.71 -27.68
C LYS A 336 -16.12 -24.53 -29.05
N ASP A 337 -14.95 -23.92 -29.12
CA ASP A 337 -14.21 -23.80 -30.37
C ASP A 337 -13.72 -25.16 -30.89
N ALA A 338 -13.25 -26.04 -30.00
CA ALA A 338 -12.83 -27.40 -30.35
C ALA A 338 -13.95 -28.21 -31.03
N VAL A 339 -15.22 -28.01 -30.64
CA VAL A 339 -16.37 -28.68 -31.29
C VAL A 339 -16.49 -28.32 -32.78
N ARG A 340 -16.12 -27.10 -33.16
CA ARG A 340 -16.35 -26.53 -34.50
C ARG A 340 -15.23 -26.80 -35.50
N VAL A 341 -13.99 -26.91 -35.04
CA VAL A 341 -12.81 -26.98 -35.92
C VAL A 341 -12.44 -28.40 -36.33
N SER A 342 -11.86 -28.52 -37.53
CA SER A 342 -11.28 -29.76 -38.06
C SER A 342 -9.82 -29.94 -37.63
N GLY A 343 -9.22 -31.12 -37.88
CA GLY A 343 -7.89 -31.48 -37.37
C GLY A 343 -6.79 -30.44 -37.59
N ILE A 344 -6.59 -29.95 -38.82
CA ILE A 344 -5.52 -28.98 -39.14
C ILE A 344 -5.80 -27.59 -38.54
N GLU A 345 -7.06 -27.16 -38.54
CA GLU A 345 -7.49 -25.89 -37.95
C GLU A 345 -7.30 -25.92 -36.42
N ALA A 346 -7.54 -27.07 -35.79
CA ALA A 346 -7.34 -27.27 -34.36
C ALA A 346 -5.88 -27.10 -33.93
N GLU A 347 -4.91 -27.52 -34.75
CA GLU A 347 -3.48 -27.36 -34.44
C GLU A 347 -3.07 -25.88 -34.42
N THR A 348 -3.59 -25.09 -35.35
CA THR A 348 -3.36 -23.63 -35.41
C THR A 348 -4.01 -22.96 -34.21
N LEU A 349 -5.28 -23.27 -33.96
CA LEU A 349 -6.06 -22.70 -32.87
C LEU A 349 -5.49 -23.06 -31.49
N TYR A 350 -4.92 -24.26 -31.33
CA TYR A 350 -4.21 -24.67 -30.11
C TYR A 350 -3.04 -23.74 -29.80
N ARG A 351 -2.24 -23.38 -30.81
CA ARG A 351 -1.09 -22.49 -30.63
C ARG A 351 -1.54 -21.06 -30.30
N GLU A 352 -2.61 -20.59 -30.94
CA GLU A 352 -3.21 -19.27 -30.67
C GLU A 352 -3.74 -19.19 -29.23
N TYR A 353 -4.51 -20.20 -28.77
CA TYR A 353 -4.98 -20.26 -27.39
C TYR A 353 -3.82 -20.36 -26.40
N LEU A 354 -2.79 -21.15 -26.70
CA LEU A 354 -1.61 -21.26 -25.85
C LEU A 354 -0.96 -19.88 -25.66
N GLY A 355 -0.82 -19.09 -26.73
CA GLY A 355 -0.36 -17.70 -26.67
C GLY A 355 -1.27 -16.82 -25.79
N ALA A 356 -2.57 -16.81 -26.09
CA ALA A 356 -3.57 -15.98 -25.40
C ALA A 356 -3.66 -16.26 -23.88
N LEU A 357 -3.57 -17.54 -23.49
CA LEU A 357 -3.67 -17.96 -22.08
C LEU A 357 -2.44 -17.61 -21.26
N THR A 358 -1.28 -17.47 -21.90
CA THR A 358 0.00 -17.42 -21.19
C THR A 358 0.07 -16.25 -20.21
N GLY A 359 -0.39 -15.07 -20.63
CA GLY A 359 -0.39 -13.87 -19.79
C GLY A 359 -1.30 -13.99 -18.57
N LEU A 360 -2.44 -14.66 -18.69
CA LEU A 360 -3.34 -14.93 -17.56
C LEU A 360 -2.75 -15.95 -16.60
N LEU A 361 -2.24 -17.06 -17.14
CA LEU A 361 -1.66 -18.16 -16.36
C LEU A 361 -0.41 -17.72 -15.60
N ALA A 362 0.36 -16.76 -16.12
CA ALA A 362 1.48 -16.15 -15.40
C ALA A 362 1.05 -15.47 -14.10
N LEU A 363 -0.16 -14.92 -14.06
CA LEU A 363 -0.70 -14.19 -12.93
C LEU A 363 -1.43 -15.09 -11.92
N ILE A 364 -1.64 -16.36 -12.22
CA ILE A 364 -2.31 -17.31 -11.34
C ILE A 364 -1.27 -18.24 -10.75
N GLU A 365 -1.29 -18.36 -9.43
CA GLU A 365 -0.34 -19.20 -8.70
C GLU A 365 -0.88 -20.57 -8.37
N ASP A 366 -2.20 -20.64 -8.19
CA ASP A 366 -2.91 -21.82 -7.77
C ASP A 366 -3.06 -22.81 -8.93
N GLN A 367 -2.39 -23.96 -8.83
CA GLN A 367 -2.51 -25.03 -9.82
C GLN A 367 -3.94 -25.58 -9.91
N GLU A 368 -4.74 -25.51 -8.84
CA GLU A 368 -6.15 -25.93 -8.87
C GLU A 368 -6.98 -25.02 -9.76
N LEU A 369 -6.62 -23.74 -9.85
CA LEU A 369 -7.28 -22.78 -10.73
C LEU A 369 -6.85 -22.96 -12.19
N VAL A 370 -5.66 -23.49 -12.46
CA VAL A 370 -5.19 -23.79 -13.83
C VAL A 370 -5.69 -25.14 -14.35
N ALA A 371 -5.99 -26.07 -13.43
CA ALA A 371 -6.43 -27.42 -13.74
C ALA A 371 -7.60 -27.53 -14.74
N PRO A 372 -8.58 -26.61 -14.80
CA PRO A 372 -9.66 -26.67 -15.80
C PRO A 372 -9.21 -26.44 -17.25
N ILE A 373 -8.11 -25.70 -17.47
CA ILE A 373 -7.66 -25.29 -18.81
C ILE A 373 -6.98 -26.43 -19.55
N GLU A 374 -6.20 -27.24 -18.85
CA GLU A 374 -5.38 -28.29 -19.47
C GLU A 374 -6.21 -29.39 -20.17
N PRO A 375 -7.30 -29.92 -19.58
CA PRO A 375 -8.22 -30.82 -20.28
C PRO A 375 -8.84 -30.19 -21.53
N ALA A 376 -9.24 -28.92 -21.48
CA ALA A 376 -9.82 -28.23 -22.64
C ALA A 376 -8.80 -28.12 -23.79
N MET A 377 -7.54 -27.83 -23.48
CA MET A 377 -6.45 -27.84 -24.46
C MET A 377 -6.19 -29.24 -25.04
N GLN A 378 -6.27 -30.29 -24.22
CA GLN A 378 -6.15 -31.68 -24.68
C GLN A 378 -7.29 -32.08 -25.61
N GLU A 379 -8.53 -31.66 -25.33
CA GLU A 379 -9.67 -31.89 -26.23
C GLU A 379 -9.48 -31.25 -27.61
N LEU A 380 -8.89 -30.05 -27.65
CA LEU A 380 -8.55 -29.38 -28.91
C LEU A 380 -7.45 -30.13 -29.67
N ALA A 381 -6.38 -30.55 -28.98
CA ALA A 381 -5.30 -31.34 -29.58
C ALA A 381 -5.81 -32.70 -30.12
N ALA A 382 -6.76 -33.33 -29.44
CA ALA A 382 -7.36 -34.63 -29.79
C ALA A 382 -8.07 -34.65 -31.15
N LYS A 383 -8.29 -33.49 -31.79
CA LYS A 383 -8.82 -33.40 -33.16
C LYS A 383 -7.83 -33.91 -34.22
N SER A 384 -6.55 -34.02 -33.88
CA SER A 384 -5.48 -34.56 -34.72
C SER A 384 -4.66 -35.57 -33.91
N GLU A 385 -4.70 -36.85 -34.30
CA GLU A 385 -3.98 -37.92 -33.59
C GLU A 385 -2.46 -37.72 -33.65
N SER A 386 -1.94 -37.28 -34.81
CA SER A 386 -0.52 -36.93 -34.96
C SER A 386 -0.13 -35.78 -34.05
N PHE A 387 -0.94 -34.71 -34.00
CA PHE A 387 -0.63 -33.56 -33.16
C PHE A 387 -0.74 -33.87 -31.67
N THR A 388 -1.72 -34.67 -31.26
CA THR A 388 -1.83 -35.16 -29.87
C THR A 388 -0.55 -35.86 -29.44
N LYS A 389 0.00 -36.71 -30.32
CA LYS A 389 1.27 -37.41 -30.07
C LYS A 389 2.44 -36.45 -30.01
N ASP A 390 2.47 -35.42 -30.86
CA ASP A 390 3.52 -34.40 -30.85
C ASP A 390 3.48 -33.57 -29.56
N VAL A 391 2.30 -33.13 -29.12
CA VAL A 391 2.09 -32.43 -27.85
C VAL A 391 2.53 -33.30 -26.67
N ALA A 392 2.12 -34.56 -26.62
CA ALA A 392 2.50 -35.49 -25.56
C ALA A 392 4.03 -35.72 -25.53
N THR A 393 4.63 -35.99 -26.69
CA THR A 393 6.07 -36.22 -26.83
C THR A 393 6.87 -34.97 -26.41
N TYR A 394 6.42 -33.79 -26.84
CA TYR A 394 7.05 -32.53 -26.45
C TYR A 394 6.93 -32.29 -24.94
N SER A 395 5.74 -32.51 -24.36
CA SER A 395 5.50 -32.35 -22.93
C SER A 395 6.37 -33.28 -22.08
N ASP A 396 6.50 -34.55 -22.48
CA ASP A 396 7.35 -35.52 -21.79
C ASP A 396 8.84 -35.11 -21.81
N VAL A 397 9.35 -34.75 -23.00
CA VAL A 397 10.77 -34.38 -23.18
C VAL A 397 11.10 -33.08 -22.45
N THR A 398 10.26 -32.05 -22.61
CA THR A 398 10.50 -30.74 -21.97
C THR A 398 10.18 -30.76 -20.47
N GLY A 399 9.25 -31.62 -20.03
CA GLY A 399 8.89 -31.79 -18.63
C GLY A 399 10.07 -32.25 -17.78
N ASP A 400 10.82 -33.25 -18.23
CA ASP A 400 12.04 -33.73 -17.58
C ASP A 400 13.15 -32.68 -17.55
N LEU A 401 13.36 -32.00 -18.67
CA LEU A 401 14.34 -30.93 -18.80
C LEU A 401 14.07 -29.78 -17.83
N LEU A 402 12.81 -29.29 -17.78
CA LEU A 402 12.39 -28.23 -16.88
C LEU A 402 12.54 -28.65 -15.40
N ARG A 403 12.19 -29.91 -15.05
CA ARG A 403 12.42 -30.44 -13.70
C ARG A 403 13.90 -30.45 -13.32
N TRP A 404 14.79 -30.86 -14.23
CA TRP A 404 16.22 -30.85 -13.98
C TRP A 404 16.77 -29.43 -13.81
N ARG A 405 16.36 -28.51 -14.69
CA ARG A 405 16.72 -27.08 -14.63
C ARG A 405 16.30 -26.43 -13.32
N GLU A 406 15.08 -26.69 -12.87
CA GLU A 406 14.55 -26.22 -11.59
C GLU A 406 15.37 -26.71 -10.39
N ARG A 407 15.70 -28.02 -10.36
CA ARG A 407 16.58 -28.59 -9.32
C ARG A 407 17.97 -27.95 -9.33
N LYS A 408 18.55 -27.75 -10.51
CA LYS A 408 19.86 -27.11 -10.67
C LYS A 408 19.84 -25.66 -10.14
N ALA A 409 18.86 -24.86 -10.55
CA ALA A 409 18.70 -23.48 -10.10
C ALA A 409 18.52 -23.40 -8.58
N THR A 410 17.70 -24.28 -7.99
CA THR A 410 17.51 -24.39 -6.53
C THR A 410 18.81 -24.71 -5.80
N ALA A 411 19.58 -25.67 -6.31
CA ALA A 411 20.87 -26.04 -5.73
C ALA A 411 21.92 -24.92 -5.83
N GLN A 412 21.86 -24.10 -6.89
CA GLN A 412 22.74 -22.93 -7.04
C GLN A 412 22.41 -21.83 -6.02
N VAL A 413 21.12 -21.57 -5.75
CA VAL A 413 20.73 -20.62 -4.68
C VAL A 413 21.22 -21.07 -3.32
N ALA A 414 21.03 -22.36 -2.95
CA ALA A 414 21.50 -22.87 -1.67
C ALA A 414 23.02 -22.70 -1.49
N ARG A 415 23.79 -22.79 -2.58
CA ARG A 415 25.24 -22.52 -2.58
C ARG A 415 25.54 -21.02 -2.45
N ALA A 416 24.86 -20.17 -3.21
CA ALA A 416 25.06 -18.72 -3.15
C ALA A 416 24.80 -18.15 -1.74
N ARG A 417 23.74 -18.64 -1.08
CA ARG A 417 23.38 -18.22 0.29
C ARG A 417 24.41 -18.55 1.37
N THR A 418 25.30 -19.52 1.12
CA THR A 418 26.27 -20.02 2.11
C THR A 418 27.71 -19.63 1.82
N LEU A 419 28.08 -19.43 0.54
CA LEU A 419 29.47 -19.29 0.12
C LEU A 419 29.94 -17.85 -0.13
N GLU A 420 29.03 -16.91 -0.43
CA GLU A 420 29.44 -15.60 -0.96
C GLU A 420 29.67 -14.53 0.10
N THR A 421 29.01 -14.60 1.27
CA THR A 421 28.94 -13.45 2.20
C THR A 421 29.57 -13.67 3.57
N GLN A 422 30.07 -14.87 3.91
CA GLN A 422 30.44 -15.31 5.29
C GLN A 422 29.28 -15.24 6.31
N GLU A 423 28.33 -14.32 6.13
CA GLU A 423 27.04 -14.21 6.81
C GLU A 423 25.94 -14.92 6.01
N GLU A 424 25.02 -15.59 6.70
CA GLU A 424 23.88 -16.28 6.07
C GLU A 424 22.83 -15.25 5.60
N TYR A 425 22.36 -15.41 4.37
CA TYR A 425 21.27 -14.59 3.83
C TYR A 425 20.00 -14.76 4.67
N ILE A 426 19.42 -13.66 5.15
CA ILE A 426 18.17 -13.65 5.92
C ILE A 426 17.00 -13.37 4.98
N SER A 427 15.85 -14.04 5.18
CA SER A 427 14.64 -13.70 4.45
C SER A 427 14.16 -12.31 4.84
N LEU A 428 13.87 -11.46 3.86
CA LEU A 428 13.28 -10.13 4.11
C LEU A 428 11.95 -10.25 4.88
N SER A 429 11.18 -11.31 4.61
CA SER A 429 9.96 -11.60 5.35
C SER A 429 10.19 -11.88 6.82
N GLU A 430 11.21 -12.66 7.15
CA GLU A 430 11.51 -13.01 8.54
C GLU A 430 12.02 -11.80 9.30
N LEU A 431 12.83 -10.97 8.63
CA LEU A 431 13.31 -9.69 9.16
C LEU A 431 12.12 -8.81 9.57
N PHE A 432 11.15 -8.60 8.68
CA PHE A 432 9.96 -7.77 8.94
C PHE A 432 8.86 -8.46 9.76
N LYS A 433 8.81 -9.79 9.80
CA LYS A 433 7.91 -10.56 10.67
C LYS A 433 8.36 -10.54 12.12
N SER A 434 9.66 -10.38 12.39
CA SER A 434 10.19 -10.37 13.75
C SER A 434 9.43 -9.35 14.63
N GLU A 435 9.04 -9.76 15.84
CA GLU A 435 8.30 -8.88 16.77
C GLU A 435 9.08 -7.62 17.16
N LYS A 436 10.37 -7.58 16.84
CA LYS A 436 11.26 -6.43 17.07
C LYS A 436 10.85 -5.19 16.28
N ILE A 437 10.20 -5.36 15.12
CA ILE A 437 9.83 -4.23 14.26
C ILE A 437 8.47 -3.67 14.67
N GLY A 438 8.49 -2.47 15.24
CA GLY A 438 7.35 -1.74 15.80
C GLY A 438 7.18 -1.89 17.32
N LYS A 439 8.02 -2.67 18.01
CA LYS A 439 7.95 -2.92 19.46
C LYS A 439 9.35 -3.04 20.06
N GLN A 440 9.63 -2.27 21.11
CA GLN A 440 10.79 -2.53 21.96
C GLN A 440 10.34 -3.16 23.26
N GLU A 441 10.84 -4.36 23.54
CA GLU A 441 10.82 -4.92 24.89
C GLU A 441 11.82 -4.14 25.75
N ARG A 442 11.32 -3.41 26.75
CA ARG A 442 12.15 -2.93 27.85
C ARG A 442 12.00 -3.89 29.01
N THR A 443 13.07 -4.62 29.31
CA THR A 443 13.17 -5.39 30.55
C THR A 443 13.45 -4.42 31.69
N ARG A 444 12.51 -4.25 32.62
CA ARG A 444 12.71 -3.42 33.81
C ARG A 444 12.26 -4.21 35.04
N GLY A 445 13.18 -5.00 35.61
CA GLY A 445 12.79 -6.03 36.58
C GLY A 445 12.13 -7.21 35.86
N GLU A 446 11.60 -8.18 36.60
CA GLU A 446 11.07 -9.46 36.06
C GLU A 446 9.85 -9.31 35.12
N ASP A 447 9.39 -8.08 34.85
CA ASP A 447 8.32 -7.76 33.90
C ASP A 447 8.86 -7.15 32.60
N ILE A 448 8.36 -7.65 31.46
CA ILE A 448 8.63 -7.13 30.12
C ILE A 448 7.52 -6.12 29.78
N ASP A 449 7.85 -4.83 29.75
CA ASP A 449 6.98 -3.79 29.18
C ASP A 449 7.30 -3.65 27.67
N VAL A 450 6.27 -3.75 26.84
CA VAL A 450 6.37 -3.58 25.38
C VAL A 450 5.96 -2.16 25.03
N GLU A 451 6.92 -1.27 24.75
CA GLU A 451 6.65 0.09 24.26
C GLU A 451 6.59 0.07 22.71
N LEU A 452 5.54 0.70 22.14
CA LEU A 452 5.44 0.96 20.70
C LEU A 452 6.45 2.07 20.32
N ARG A 453 7.22 1.87 19.25
CA ARG A 453 8.20 2.85 18.74
C ARG A 453 7.60 3.83 17.74
N THR A 454 8.19 5.02 17.65
CA THR A 454 8.00 5.89 16.49
C THR A 454 8.69 5.27 15.26
N TRP A 455 8.27 5.58 14.03
CA TRP A 455 8.96 5.07 12.85
C TRP A 455 10.39 5.61 12.73
N ILE A 456 10.67 6.77 13.32
CA ILE A 456 12.01 7.38 13.31
C ILE A 456 12.97 6.47 14.05
N ASP A 457 12.56 6.00 15.23
CA ASP A 457 13.36 5.06 16.05
C ASP A 457 13.48 3.71 15.36
N GLU A 458 12.42 3.26 14.70
CA GLU A 458 12.39 2.02 13.96
C GLU A 458 13.36 2.04 12.77
N LEU A 459 13.32 3.09 11.95
CA LEU A 459 14.19 3.22 10.79
C LEU A 459 15.65 3.39 11.19
N ARG A 460 15.95 4.11 12.28
CA ARG A 460 17.32 4.18 12.83
C ARG A 460 17.82 2.81 13.27
N PHE A 461 16.98 2.05 13.98
CA PHE A 461 17.32 0.69 14.38
C PHE A 461 17.57 -0.21 13.16
N ILE A 462 16.75 -0.10 12.12
CA ILE A 462 16.93 -0.85 10.87
C ILE A 462 18.22 -0.42 10.16
N ASP A 463 18.52 0.88 10.12
CA ASP A 463 19.74 1.44 9.56
C ASP A 463 20.99 0.86 10.24
N GLU A 464 20.99 0.83 11.57
CA GLU A 464 22.11 0.31 12.36
C GLU A 464 22.24 -1.22 12.32
N GLU A 465 21.13 -1.96 12.35
CA GLU A 465 21.15 -3.43 12.50
C GLU A 465 21.10 -4.17 11.16
N PHE A 466 20.48 -3.64 10.10
CA PHE A 466 20.14 -4.43 8.91
C PHE A 466 20.62 -3.88 7.57
N ILE A 467 20.87 -2.57 7.45
CA ILE A 467 21.41 -2.02 6.20
C ILE A 467 22.79 -2.63 5.93
N SER A 468 23.07 -2.87 4.66
CA SER A 468 24.23 -3.60 4.15
C SER A 468 24.31 -5.10 4.47
N LYS A 469 23.30 -5.68 5.13
CA LYS A 469 23.25 -7.13 5.35
C LYS A 469 22.74 -7.87 4.11
N PRO A 470 23.19 -9.12 3.90
CA PRO A 470 22.68 -9.96 2.84
C PRO A 470 21.26 -10.43 3.14
N VAL A 471 20.34 -10.09 2.25
CA VAL A 471 18.92 -10.48 2.33
C VAL A 471 18.49 -11.17 1.05
N TYR A 472 17.47 -12.01 1.15
CA TYR A 472 16.76 -12.51 -0.01
C TYR A 472 15.26 -12.25 0.08
N VAL A 473 14.64 -12.16 -1.07
CA VAL A 473 13.20 -12.03 -1.23
C VAL A 473 12.71 -12.99 -2.31
N ASP A 474 11.48 -13.45 -2.15
CA ASP A 474 10.83 -14.42 -3.02
C ASP A 474 9.80 -13.74 -3.93
N ASP A 475 9.44 -14.41 -5.02
CA ASP A 475 8.32 -14.08 -5.92
C ASP A 475 8.31 -12.67 -6.49
N LEU A 476 9.38 -12.22 -7.15
CA LEU A 476 9.43 -10.87 -7.72
C LEU A 476 8.92 -10.77 -9.14
N VAL A 477 8.19 -9.68 -9.43
CA VAL A 477 7.67 -9.33 -10.75
C VAL A 477 8.14 -7.94 -11.18
N LEU A 478 8.33 -7.71 -12.48
CA LEU A 478 8.70 -6.39 -12.99
C LEU A 478 7.59 -5.35 -12.73
N SER A 479 7.94 -4.17 -12.23
CA SER A 479 7.08 -2.98 -12.24
C SER A 479 7.28 -2.19 -13.53
N GLU A 480 6.19 -1.85 -14.21
CA GLU A 480 6.26 -1.05 -15.44
C GLU A 480 6.57 0.42 -15.16
N GLN A 481 6.06 0.95 -14.05
CA GLN A 481 6.29 2.34 -13.67
C GLN A 481 7.68 2.57 -13.08
N ARG A 482 8.16 1.65 -12.23
CA ARG A 482 9.37 1.87 -11.43
C ARG A 482 10.65 1.32 -12.07
N GLN A 483 10.57 0.57 -13.17
CA GLN A 483 11.71 -0.15 -13.78
C GLN A 483 12.51 -0.96 -12.74
N ARG A 484 11.81 -1.54 -11.77
CA ARG A 484 12.34 -2.33 -10.66
C ARG A 484 11.52 -3.60 -10.52
N LEU A 485 12.08 -4.62 -9.88
CA LEU A 485 11.31 -5.81 -9.51
C LEU A 485 10.63 -5.55 -8.17
N LEU A 486 9.37 -5.98 -8.03
CA LEU A 486 8.55 -5.86 -6.83
C LEU A 486 8.20 -7.24 -6.29
N SER A 487 8.33 -7.44 -4.98
CA SER A 487 7.67 -8.55 -4.28
C SER A 487 6.18 -8.22 -4.08
N PRO A 488 5.25 -9.16 -4.34
CA PRO A 488 3.84 -9.02 -4.05
C PRO A 488 3.60 -8.63 -2.59
N VAL A 489 2.56 -7.84 -2.33
CA VAL A 489 2.23 -7.27 -1.00
C VAL A 489 1.61 -8.30 -0.05
N ARG A 490 1.87 -9.60 -0.27
CA ARG A 490 1.25 -10.73 0.45
C ARG A 490 1.54 -10.69 1.94
N GLU A 491 2.70 -10.19 2.32
CA GLU A 491 3.22 -10.36 3.68
C GLU A 491 3.54 -9.03 4.41
N HIS A 492 2.77 -7.96 4.18
CA HIS A 492 2.96 -6.64 4.79
C HIS A 492 4.27 -5.91 4.45
N TYR A 493 5.11 -6.52 3.61
CA TYR A 493 6.30 -5.91 3.07
C TYR A 493 6.33 -6.05 1.55
N CYS A 494 7.06 -5.16 0.90
CA CYS A 494 7.42 -5.21 -0.50
C CYS A 494 8.95 -5.13 -0.57
N ALA A 495 9.53 -5.62 -1.66
CA ALA A 495 10.92 -5.35 -1.97
C ALA A 495 10.97 -4.62 -3.30
N THR A 496 11.80 -3.60 -3.42
CA THR A 496 12.15 -3.05 -4.74
C THR A 496 13.57 -3.45 -5.07
N VAL A 497 13.78 -4.03 -6.26
CA VAL A 497 15.09 -4.54 -6.66
C VAL A 497 15.52 -3.89 -7.96
N GLU A 498 16.79 -3.46 -8.02
CA GLU A 498 17.39 -2.98 -9.26
C GLU A 498 17.37 -4.08 -10.34
N MET A 499 17.21 -3.69 -11.61
CA MET A 499 17.11 -4.67 -12.68
C MET A 499 18.42 -5.44 -12.91
N PRO A 500 18.41 -6.78 -12.85
CA PRO A 500 19.61 -7.60 -13.03
C PRO A 500 20.04 -7.61 -14.50
N LYS A 501 21.32 -7.34 -14.79
CA LYS A 501 21.85 -7.25 -16.16
C LYS A 501 22.04 -8.60 -16.87
N ALA A 502 22.24 -9.69 -16.11
CA ALA A 502 22.77 -10.94 -16.65
C ALA A 502 21.71 -11.99 -17.08
N ALA A 503 20.43 -11.75 -16.82
CA ALA A 503 19.36 -12.75 -17.05
C ALA A 503 19.12 -13.09 -18.54
N SER A 504 19.54 -12.25 -19.47
CA SER A 504 19.29 -12.41 -20.92
C SER A 504 19.99 -13.62 -21.54
N THR A 505 21.17 -14.01 -21.02
CA THR A 505 21.91 -15.17 -21.53
C THR A 505 21.23 -16.47 -21.13
N GLU A 506 20.81 -16.59 -19.86
CA GLU A 506 20.11 -17.77 -19.36
C GLU A 506 18.73 -17.96 -20.01
N LEU A 507 18.02 -16.86 -20.29
CA LEU A 507 16.80 -16.87 -21.08
C LEU A 507 17.04 -17.44 -22.48
N SER A 508 18.12 -17.03 -23.16
CA SER A 508 18.46 -17.53 -24.50
C SER A 508 18.72 -19.04 -24.50
N TYR A 509 19.38 -19.56 -23.46
CA TYR A 509 19.56 -21.00 -23.28
C TYR A 509 18.24 -21.72 -23.00
N LEU A 510 17.35 -21.15 -22.18
CA LEU A 510 16.04 -21.72 -21.92
C LEU A 510 15.20 -21.82 -23.21
N MET A 511 15.18 -20.75 -24.02
CA MET A 511 14.45 -20.74 -25.29
C MET A 511 15.02 -21.77 -26.28
N THR A 512 16.34 -21.90 -26.36
CA THR A 512 17.01 -22.90 -27.20
C THR A 512 16.64 -24.33 -26.78
N ASP A 513 16.71 -24.61 -25.48
CA ASP A 513 16.38 -25.90 -24.89
C ASP A 513 14.91 -26.31 -25.11
N LEU A 514 14.01 -25.33 -25.05
CA LEU A 514 12.58 -25.53 -25.29
C LEU A 514 12.20 -25.45 -26.78
N GLN A 515 13.18 -25.31 -27.67
CA GLN A 515 12.98 -25.18 -29.12
C GLN A 515 12.00 -24.05 -29.44
N ALA A 516 12.12 -22.92 -28.77
CA ALA A 516 11.31 -21.72 -29.00
C ALA A 516 12.15 -20.68 -29.75
N ASN A 517 12.35 -20.89 -31.05
CA ASN A 517 13.17 -20.02 -31.88
C ASN A 517 12.26 -19.03 -32.63
N ALA A 518 12.70 -17.77 -32.72
CA ALA A 518 11.88 -16.60 -33.09
C ALA A 518 11.18 -16.60 -34.46
N SER A 519 11.32 -17.64 -35.29
CA SER A 519 10.73 -17.68 -36.63
C SER A 519 9.82 -18.88 -36.94
N ASP A 520 9.99 -20.05 -36.31
CA ASP A 520 9.32 -21.28 -36.81
C ASP A 520 8.88 -22.29 -35.74
N SER A 521 9.25 -22.13 -34.46
CA SER A 521 8.96 -23.13 -33.44
C SER A 521 8.39 -22.50 -32.16
N PHE A 522 7.14 -22.87 -31.85
CA PHE A 522 6.43 -22.47 -30.65
C PHE A 522 6.39 -23.65 -29.65
N PRO A 523 6.53 -23.39 -28.34
CA PRO A 523 6.27 -24.40 -27.33
C PRO A 523 4.90 -25.06 -27.53
N LEU A 524 4.83 -26.37 -27.26
CA LEU A 524 3.59 -27.15 -27.39
C LEU A 524 2.96 -27.50 -26.05
N SER A 525 3.50 -26.99 -24.93
CA SER A 525 2.95 -27.22 -23.60
C SER A 525 2.78 -25.91 -22.84
N ILE A 526 1.73 -25.85 -22.02
CA ILE A 526 1.45 -24.72 -21.12
C ILE A 526 2.66 -24.42 -20.25
N LYS A 527 3.27 -25.46 -19.67
CA LYS A 527 4.44 -25.31 -18.79
C LYS A 527 5.64 -24.67 -19.49
N ALA A 528 5.96 -25.11 -20.70
CA ALA A 528 7.10 -24.56 -21.46
C ALA A 528 6.83 -23.12 -21.92
N GLN A 529 5.61 -22.85 -22.39
CA GLN A 529 5.21 -21.50 -22.78
C GLN A 529 5.25 -20.52 -21.59
N LEU A 530 4.73 -20.96 -20.44
CA LEU A 530 4.76 -20.20 -19.20
C LEU A 530 6.18 -19.94 -18.71
N ALA A 531 7.06 -20.94 -18.81
CA ALA A 531 8.48 -20.82 -18.46
C ALA A 531 9.19 -19.70 -19.25
N ILE A 532 8.92 -19.62 -20.55
CA ILE A 532 9.51 -18.59 -21.42
C ILE A 532 8.88 -17.24 -21.13
N TYR A 533 7.57 -17.17 -21.01
CA TYR A 533 6.86 -15.92 -20.75
C TYR A 533 7.30 -15.29 -19.43
N ARG A 534 7.36 -16.07 -18.34
CA ARG A 534 7.84 -15.60 -17.03
C ARG A 534 9.27 -15.09 -17.12
N ALA A 535 10.15 -15.80 -17.83
CA ALA A 535 11.53 -15.36 -18.02
C ALA A 535 11.64 -14.07 -18.85
N LEU A 536 10.82 -13.89 -19.89
CA LEU A 536 10.75 -12.67 -20.70
C LEU A 536 10.24 -11.46 -19.90
N HIS A 537 9.36 -11.70 -18.93
CA HIS A 537 8.75 -10.66 -18.09
C HIS A 537 9.43 -10.50 -16.73
N TYR A 538 10.61 -11.09 -16.54
CA TYR A 538 11.41 -10.98 -15.32
C TYR A 538 10.64 -11.41 -14.05
N ASP A 539 9.80 -12.45 -14.15
CA ASP A 539 9.15 -13.10 -13.00
C ASP A 539 10.15 -14.03 -12.31
N PHE A 540 10.87 -13.49 -11.34
CA PHE A 540 11.91 -14.20 -10.61
C PHE A 540 11.34 -14.85 -9.36
N TYR A 541 11.68 -16.12 -9.18
CA TYR A 541 11.26 -16.86 -7.99
C TYR A 541 11.97 -16.35 -6.73
N GLN A 542 13.26 -15.98 -6.83
CA GLN A 542 14.02 -15.43 -5.70
C GLN A 542 15.08 -14.45 -6.18
N VAL A 543 15.36 -13.43 -5.38
CA VAL A 543 16.51 -12.54 -5.57
C VAL A 543 17.23 -12.38 -4.25
N GLY A 544 18.57 -12.47 -4.28
CA GLY A 544 19.40 -12.17 -3.13
C GLY A 544 20.35 -11.03 -3.43
N GLY A 545 20.52 -10.17 -2.44
CA GLY A 545 21.39 -9.01 -2.54
C GLY A 545 21.63 -8.33 -1.20
N GLU A 546 22.13 -7.11 -1.28
CA GLU A 546 22.36 -6.23 -0.14
C GLU A 546 21.11 -5.36 0.10
N LEU A 547 20.65 -5.27 1.36
CA LEU A 547 19.60 -4.31 1.74
C LEU A 547 20.22 -2.91 1.83
N THR A 548 19.81 -2.01 0.94
CA THR A 548 20.40 -0.67 0.79
C THR A 548 19.58 0.43 1.46
N GLU A 549 18.28 0.23 1.59
CA GLU A 549 17.36 1.18 2.19
C GLU A 549 16.09 0.46 2.63
N VAL A 550 15.44 0.97 3.67
CA VAL A 550 14.06 0.59 4.02
C VAL A 550 13.20 1.85 4.04
N GLU A 551 12.06 1.79 3.36
CA GLU A 551 11.04 2.84 3.30
C GLU A 551 9.75 2.30 3.89
N PHE A 552 8.97 3.14 4.58
CA PHE A 552 7.59 2.81 4.88
C PHE A 552 6.64 3.55 3.94
N GLU A 553 5.70 2.82 3.34
CA GLU A 553 4.65 3.38 2.49
C GLU A 553 3.27 3.05 3.09
N SER A 554 2.35 4.01 3.10
CA SER A 554 0.94 3.75 3.42
C SER A 554 0.36 2.76 2.41
N ARG A 555 -0.28 1.67 2.84
CA ARG A 555 -0.92 0.74 1.88
C ARG A 555 -2.02 1.42 1.09
N ILE A 556 -2.73 2.37 1.69
CA ILE A 556 -3.78 3.15 1.04
C ILE A 556 -3.18 3.96 -0.11
N THR A 557 -2.08 4.66 0.17
CA THR A 557 -1.35 5.47 -0.80
C THR A 557 -0.75 4.58 -1.89
N GLN A 558 -0.19 3.42 -1.51
CA GLN A 558 0.33 2.42 -2.43
C GLN A 558 -0.76 1.94 -3.40
N PHE A 559 -1.93 1.51 -2.90
CA PHE A 559 -3.03 1.05 -3.75
C PHE A 559 -3.63 2.18 -4.61
N ALA A 560 -3.71 3.40 -4.09
CA ALA A 560 -4.23 4.55 -4.83
C ALA A 560 -3.28 4.97 -5.97
N ARG A 561 -1.96 4.86 -5.76
CA ARG A 561 -0.94 5.31 -6.72
C ARG A 561 -0.44 4.23 -7.67
N SER A 562 -0.54 2.96 -7.28
CA SER A 562 -0.06 1.87 -8.11
C SER A 562 -0.82 1.83 -9.42
N SER A 563 -0.11 1.67 -10.52
CA SER A 563 -0.76 1.49 -11.81
C SER A 563 -1.63 0.24 -11.82
N PRO A 564 -2.67 0.20 -12.66
CA PRO A 564 -3.40 -1.04 -12.93
C PRO A 564 -2.48 -2.18 -13.37
N SER A 565 -1.36 -1.91 -14.04
CA SER A 565 -0.42 -2.96 -14.46
C SER A 565 0.45 -3.48 -13.33
N ASP A 566 0.89 -2.63 -12.40
CA ASP A 566 1.60 -3.05 -11.18
C ASP A 566 0.67 -3.87 -10.27
N LEU A 567 -0.57 -3.40 -10.07
CA LEU A 567 -1.58 -4.12 -9.29
C LEU A 567 -2.11 -5.39 -9.98
N ALA A 568 -2.15 -5.43 -11.32
CA ALA A 568 -2.49 -6.65 -12.05
C ALA A 568 -1.38 -7.71 -12.00
N ARG A 569 -0.15 -7.31 -11.66
CA ARG A 569 1.00 -8.20 -11.46
C ARG A 569 1.13 -8.68 -10.02
N GLU A 570 0.42 -8.08 -9.07
CA GLU A 570 0.05 -8.81 -7.86
C GLU A 570 -0.69 -10.07 -8.34
N ARG A 571 -0.01 -11.22 -8.25
CA ARG A 571 -0.55 -12.49 -8.72
C ARG A 571 -1.97 -12.62 -8.17
N LEU A 572 -2.92 -12.80 -9.09
CA LEU A 572 -4.35 -12.79 -8.81
C LEU A 572 -4.62 -13.77 -7.65
N PHE A 573 -5.49 -13.39 -6.71
CA PHE A 573 -6.00 -14.20 -5.57
C PHE A 573 -5.25 -14.29 -4.24
N GLN A 574 -4.67 -13.21 -3.73
CA GLN A 574 -3.84 -13.30 -2.51
C GLN A 574 -4.30 -12.42 -1.34
N PHE A 575 -5.60 -12.35 -1.08
CA PHE A 575 -6.04 -11.88 0.24
C PHE A 575 -5.97 -13.04 1.23
N GLU A 576 -4.98 -12.98 2.12
CA GLU A 576 -4.92 -13.85 3.30
C GLU A 576 -6.22 -13.71 4.12
N GLU A 577 -6.77 -14.82 4.59
CA GLU A 577 -8.04 -14.87 5.36
C GLU A 577 -8.01 -14.10 6.69
N ARG A 578 -6.85 -13.57 7.10
CA ARG A 578 -6.65 -12.97 8.43
C ARG A 578 -6.10 -11.55 8.34
N ILE A 579 -6.93 -10.62 7.87
CA ILE A 579 -6.68 -9.20 8.10
C ILE A 579 -6.94 -8.91 9.58
N ASN A 580 -5.89 -8.67 10.38
CA ASN A 580 -6.03 -8.13 11.73
C ASN A 580 -6.06 -6.58 11.68
N PRO A 581 -7.23 -5.93 11.79
CA PRO A 581 -7.37 -4.48 11.59
C PRO A 581 -6.61 -3.61 12.59
N GLU A 582 -6.21 -4.19 13.74
CA GLU A 582 -5.45 -3.48 14.77
C GLU A 582 -3.93 -3.58 14.58
N SER A 583 -3.46 -4.41 13.64
CA SER A 583 -2.03 -4.53 13.36
C SER A 583 -1.52 -3.28 12.63
N PHE A 584 -0.49 -2.64 13.19
CA PHE A 584 0.29 -1.61 12.50
C PHE A 584 0.75 -2.06 11.09
N ARG A 585 1.05 -3.35 10.94
CA ARG A 585 1.46 -3.99 9.68
C ARG A 585 0.34 -4.08 8.64
N VAL A 586 -0.92 -4.00 9.06
CA VAL A 586 -2.05 -4.01 8.12
C VAL A 586 -2.21 -2.66 7.42
N ARG A 587 -1.69 -1.57 7.99
CA ARG A 587 -1.86 -0.20 7.47
C ARG A 587 -0.67 0.31 6.66
N ASN A 588 0.53 -0.21 6.94
CA ASN A 588 1.78 0.23 6.30
C ASN A 588 2.45 -0.95 5.57
N ALA A 589 2.92 -0.70 4.36
CA ALA A 589 3.86 -1.55 3.65
C ALA A 589 5.28 -1.16 4.06
N THR A 590 6.09 -2.14 4.44
CA THR A 590 7.54 -1.93 4.60
C THR A 590 8.23 -2.30 3.29
N ILE A 591 8.97 -1.37 2.69
CA ILE A 591 9.62 -1.55 1.40
C ILE A 591 11.12 -1.69 1.63
N GLY A 592 11.67 -2.86 1.33
CA GLY A 592 13.12 -3.09 1.32
C GLY A 592 13.71 -2.83 -0.06
N HIS A 593 14.70 -1.95 -0.17
CA HIS A 593 15.43 -1.71 -1.42
C HIS A 593 16.65 -2.62 -1.49
N ILE A 594 16.67 -3.52 -2.47
CA ILE A 594 17.72 -4.54 -2.59
C ILE A 594 18.55 -4.29 -3.84
N LYS A 595 19.87 -4.25 -3.65
CA LYS A 595 20.83 -4.32 -4.75
C LYS A 595 21.18 -5.78 -5.03
N PRO A 596 20.78 -6.36 -6.18
CA PRO A 596 20.88 -7.80 -6.39
C PRO A 596 22.33 -8.24 -6.61
N HIS A 597 22.72 -9.35 -5.98
CA HIS A 597 23.94 -10.11 -6.27
C HIS A 597 23.65 -11.31 -7.18
N TRP A 598 22.46 -11.89 -7.04
CA TRP A 598 22.01 -13.01 -7.86
C TRP A 598 20.50 -13.02 -7.98
N VAL A 599 20.01 -13.62 -9.06
CA VAL A 599 18.58 -13.84 -9.30
C VAL A 599 18.33 -15.29 -9.69
N ARG A 600 17.18 -15.80 -9.27
CA ARG A 600 16.69 -17.13 -9.60
C ARG A 600 15.35 -16.99 -10.31
N HIS A 601 15.34 -17.38 -11.58
CA HIS A 601 14.10 -17.78 -12.24
C HIS A 601 13.78 -19.23 -11.84
N GLN A 602 12.55 -19.69 -12.03
CA GLN A 602 12.18 -21.07 -11.71
C GLN A 602 13.14 -22.10 -12.37
N TYR A 603 13.61 -21.81 -13.59
CA TYR A 603 14.40 -22.74 -14.42
C TYR A 603 15.86 -22.33 -14.66
N PHE A 604 16.36 -21.26 -14.04
CA PHE A 604 17.77 -20.88 -14.13
C PHE A 604 18.19 -19.96 -12.98
N PHE A 605 19.49 -19.85 -12.78
CA PHE A 605 20.13 -18.98 -11.80
C PHE A 605 21.17 -18.12 -12.51
N SER A 606 21.25 -16.83 -12.15
CA SER A 606 22.22 -15.90 -12.73
C SER A 606 22.78 -14.97 -11.67
N HIS A 607 24.09 -14.75 -11.70
CA HIS A 607 24.74 -13.67 -10.95
C HIS A 607 24.44 -12.31 -11.59
N SER A 608 24.25 -11.29 -10.77
CA SER A 608 23.98 -9.91 -11.17
C SER A 608 25.31 -9.13 -11.15
N ASN A 609 26.10 -9.26 -12.21
CA ASN A 609 27.30 -8.43 -12.44
C ASN A 609 26.98 -7.25 -13.37
#